data_AF-A0A0R2WY60-F1
#
_entry.id   AF-A0A0R2WY60-F1
#
_cell.length_a   1.000
_cell.length_b   1.000
_cell.length_c   1.000
_cell.angle_alpha   90.00
_cell.angle_beta   90.00
_cell.angle_gamma   90.00
#
_symmetry.space_group_name_H-M   'P 1'
#
loop_
_entity.id
_entity.type
_entity.pdbx_description
1 polymer ?
#
loop_
_entity_poly.entity_id
_entity_poly.type
_entity_poly.pdbx_seq_one_letter_code
_entity_poly.pdbx_strand_id
1 'polypeptide(L)'
;MKTIKLLLSVILFISLSNTGFSQEKVSAEAAKKVAELNKELVSVDKAAALTEKQQQEITAIYVEKSKSIKKIKKEVTDQDAQKEQIKVLNQEAGKKINGLLTKEQKAAKKTAKENKED
;
A
#
# COMPACT_ATOMS: atom_id res chain seq x y z
N MET A 1 24.47 22.98 -30.97
CA MET A 1 24.45 21.69 -30.23
C MET A 1 24.67 21.81 -28.72
N LYS A 2 25.56 22.69 -28.21
CA LYS A 2 25.84 22.81 -26.76
C LYS A 2 24.62 23.28 -25.94
N THR A 3 23.83 24.21 -26.48
CA THR A 3 22.60 24.74 -25.84
C THR A 3 21.44 23.75 -25.81
N ILE A 4 21.27 22.95 -26.87
CA ILE A 4 20.25 21.87 -26.94
C ILE A 4 20.58 20.74 -25.93
N LYS A 5 21.86 20.38 -25.78
CA LYS A 5 22.31 19.41 -24.77
C LYS A 5 22.06 19.91 -23.34
N LEU A 6 22.22 21.22 -23.11
CA LEU A 6 21.93 21.85 -21.82
C LEU A 6 20.41 21.83 -21.51
N LEU A 7 19.57 22.18 -22.48
CA LEU A 7 18.10 22.15 -22.37
C LEU A 7 17.54 20.75 -22.11
N LEU A 8 18.05 19.72 -22.81
CA LEU A 8 17.67 18.33 -22.57
C LEU A 8 18.09 17.85 -21.17
N SER A 9 19.25 18.28 -20.67
CA SER A 9 19.73 17.92 -19.34
C SER A 9 18.88 18.54 -18.21
N VAL A 10 18.36 19.75 -18.40
CA VAL A 10 17.48 20.42 -17.43
C VAL A 10 16.08 19.75 -17.37
N ILE A 11 15.54 19.33 -18.51
CA ILE A 11 14.26 18.60 -18.58
C ILE A 11 14.36 17.22 -17.90
N LEU A 12 15.52 16.56 -17.98
CA LEU A 12 15.77 15.28 -17.31
C LEU A 12 15.81 15.40 -15.77
N PHE A 13 16.32 16.52 -15.24
CA PHE A 13 16.36 16.78 -13.79
C PHE A 13 14.99 17.13 -13.20
N ILE A 14 14.14 17.82 -13.96
CA ILE A 14 12.77 18.20 -13.51
C ILE A 14 11.83 16.97 -13.49
N SER A 15 12.08 15.97 -14.33
CA SER A 15 11.27 14.74 -14.36
C SER A 15 11.58 13.78 -13.21
N LEU A 16 12.78 13.83 -12.64
CA LEU A 16 13.17 13.01 -11.47
C LEU A 16 12.61 13.58 -10.15
N SER A 17 12.54 14.89 -9.98
CA SER A 17 12.06 15.52 -8.73
C SER A 17 10.56 15.34 -8.47
N ASN A 18 9.74 15.15 -9.51
CA ASN A 18 8.32 14.81 -9.34
C ASN A 18 8.08 13.37 -8.83
N THR A 19 9.06 12.47 -8.93
CA THR A 19 8.92 11.08 -8.46
C THR A 19 9.09 10.96 -6.94
N GLY A 20 9.95 11.79 -6.33
CA GLY A 20 10.26 11.72 -4.90
C GLY A 20 9.05 12.01 -4.00
N PHE A 21 8.30 13.08 -4.30
CA PHE A 21 7.13 13.48 -3.51
C PHE A 21 5.97 12.47 -3.61
N SER A 22 5.78 11.85 -4.78
CA SER A 22 4.78 10.79 -4.98
C SER A 22 5.15 9.51 -4.24
N GLN A 23 6.45 9.20 -4.13
CA GLN A 23 6.95 8.04 -3.40
C GLN A 23 6.79 8.21 -1.89
N GLU A 24 7.09 9.40 -1.36
CA GLU A 24 6.92 9.72 0.06
C GLU A 24 5.45 9.61 0.51
N LYS A 25 4.50 10.16 -0.27
CA LYS A 25 3.06 10.03 0.02
C LYS A 25 2.57 8.58 0.02
N VAL A 26 2.99 7.79 -0.97
CA VAL A 26 2.62 6.37 -1.04
C VAL A 26 3.17 5.60 0.16
N SER A 27 4.38 5.92 0.59
CA SER A 27 5.00 5.31 1.76
C SER A 27 4.27 5.70 3.06
N ALA A 28 3.87 6.96 3.20
CA ALA A 28 3.13 7.43 4.37
C ALA A 28 1.74 6.79 4.49
N GLU A 29 1.00 6.66 3.37
CA GLU A 29 -0.30 5.97 3.36
C GLU A 29 -0.16 4.48 3.69
N ALA A 30 0.87 3.81 3.16
CA ALA A 30 1.15 2.42 3.47
C ALA A 30 1.47 2.24 4.97
N ALA A 31 2.34 3.09 5.53
CA ALA A 31 2.66 3.08 6.96
C ALA A 31 1.42 3.31 7.83
N LYS A 32 0.55 4.24 7.45
CA LYS A 32 -0.73 4.48 8.14
C LYS A 32 -1.61 3.23 8.14
N LYS A 33 -1.72 2.52 7.01
CA LYS A 33 -2.51 1.28 6.91
C LYS A 33 -1.95 0.16 7.77
N VAL A 34 -0.63 0.04 7.88
CA VAL A 34 0.02 -0.92 8.79
C VAL A 34 -0.22 -0.54 10.25
N ALA A 35 -0.12 0.75 10.60
CA ALA A 35 -0.41 1.22 11.94
C ALA A 35 -1.88 1.00 12.33
N GLU A 36 -2.82 1.23 11.42
CA GLU A 36 -4.26 0.92 11.61
C GLU A 36 -4.47 -0.57 11.88
N LEU A 37 -3.88 -1.45 11.05
CA LEU A 37 -3.95 -2.89 11.25
C LEU A 37 -3.35 -3.32 12.60
N ASN A 38 -2.17 -2.81 12.95
CA ASN A 38 -1.53 -3.13 14.23
C ASN A 38 -2.40 -2.65 15.40
N LYS A 39 -2.98 -1.45 15.29
CA LYS A 39 -3.89 -0.89 16.30
C LYS A 39 -5.13 -1.77 16.49
N GLU A 40 -5.70 -2.29 15.41
CA GLU A 40 -6.82 -3.24 15.47
C GLU A 40 -6.44 -4.52 16.22
N LEU A 41 -5.29 -5.10 15.92
CA LEU A 41 -4.83 -6.33 16.57
C LEU A 41 -4.62 -6.13 18.08
N VAL A 42 -3.88 -5.08 18.46
CA VAL A 42 -3.58 -4.79 19.87
C VAL A 42 -4.79 -4.32 20.68
N SER A 43 -5.88 -3.91 20.01
CA SER A 43 -7.13 -3.57 20.70
C SER A 43 -7.84 -4.80 21.28
N VAL A 44 -7.60 -5.98 20.70
CA VAL A 44 -8.13 -7.25 21.17
C VAL A 44 -7.13 -7.96 22.06
N ASP A 45 -5.87 -8.05 21.63
CA ASP A 45 -4.79 -8.67 22.40
C ASP A 45 -3.46 -7.95 22.14
N LYS A 46 -2.84 -7.42 23.20
CA LYS A 46 -1.53 -6.75 23.11
C LYS A 46 -0.43 -7.68 22.56
N ALA A 47 -0.52 -8.99 22.82
CA ALA A 47 0.43 -9.98 22.31
C ALA A 47 0.26 -10.24 20.80
N ALA A 48 -0.88 -9.84 20.20
CA ALA A 48 -1.13 -9.93 18.76
C ALA A 48 -0.50 -8.78 17.96
N ALA A 49 0.37 -7.96 18.56
CA ALA A 49 1.10 -6.93 17.83
C ALA A 49 1.88 -7.51 16.64
N LEU A 50 1.97 -6.75 15.54
CA LEU A 50 2.80 -7.08 14.40
C LEU A 50 4.28 -6.96 14.76
N THR A 51 5.06 -7.98 14.42
CA THR A 51 6.52 -7.89 14.48
C THR A 51 7.05 -6.86 13.48
N GLU A 52 8.25 -6.32 13.71
CA GLU A 52 8.88 -5.36 12.78
C GLU A 52 8.99 -5.92 11.36
N LYS A 53 9.36 -7.20 11.23
CA LYS A 53 9.42 -7.89 9.93
C LYS A 53 8.06 -7.93 9.24
N GLN A 54 6.99 -8.29 9.96
CA GLN A 54 5.63 -8.28 9.40
C GLN A 54 5.22 -6.86 8.99
N GLN A 55 5.53 -5.84 9.78
CA GLN A 55 5.23 -4.45 9.44
C GLN A 55 5.92 -4.01 8.15
N GLN A 56 7.19 -4.37 7.96
CA GLN A 56 7.94 -4.07 6.74
C GLN A 56 7.35 -4.78 5.52
N GLU A 57 7.07 -6.08 5.62
CA GLU A 57 6.51 -6.87 4.51
C GLU A 57 5.09 -6.40 4.13
N ILE A 58 4.24 -6.11 5.12
CA ILE A 58 2.89 -5.58 4.88
C ILE A 58 2.96 -4.16 4.28
N THR A 59 3.90 -3.32 4.74
CA THR A 59 4.13 -1.99 4.15
C THR A 59 4.51 -2.11 2.69
N ALA A 60 5.42 -3.01 2.33
CA ALA A 60 5.82 -3.25 0.95
C ALA A 60 4.63 -3.67 0.07
N ILE A 61 3.75 -4.56 0.57
CA ILE A 61 2.52 -4.97 -0.12
C ILE A 61 1.61 -3.76 -0.36
N TYR A 62 1.42 -2.88 0.63
CA TYR A 62 0.58 -1.68 0.45
C TYR A 62 1.21 -0.68 -0.55
N VAL A 63 2.53 -0.50 -0.52
CA VAL A 63 3.24 0.36 -1.49
C VAL A 63 3.09 -0.18 -2.92
N GLU A 64 3.30 -1.49 -3.12
CA GLU A 64 3.11 -2.16 -4.40
C GLU A 64 1.67 -2.00 -4.89
N LYS A 65 0.70 -2.28 -4.02
CA LYS A 65 -0.73 -2.12 -4.32
C LYS A 65 -1.06 -0.70 -4.77
N SER A 66 -0.61 0.31 -4.05
CA SER A 66 -0.87 1.71 -4.38
C SER A 66 -0.24 2.12 -5.72
N LYS A 67 0.96 1.62 -6.03
CA LYS A 67 1.59 1.82 -7.35
C LYS A 67 0.77 1.15 -8.47
N SER A 68 0.32 -0.09 -8.27
CA SER A 68 -0.51 -0.82 -9.23
C SER A 68 -1.86 -0.15 -9.46
N ILE A 69 -2.53 0.35 -8.42
CA ILE A 69 -3.77 1.13 -8.56
C ILE A 69 -3.54 2.39 -9.40
N LYS A 70 -2.46 3.14 -9.12
CA LYS A 70 -2.12 4.33 -9.91
C LYS A 70 -1.88 3.98 -11.39
N LYS A 71 -1.23 2.85 -11.65
CA LYS A 71 -1.00 2.34 -13.01
C LYS A 71 -2.31 1.98 -13.72
N ILE A 72 -3.19 1.21 -13.06
CA ILE A 72 -4.52 0.84 -13.59
C ILE A 72 -5.32 2.09 -13.96
N LYS A 73 -5.39 3.08 -13.04
CA LYS A 73 -6.12 4.33 -13.28
C LYS A 73 -5.55 5.20 -14.41
N LYS A 74 -4.27 5.01 -14.75
CA LYS A 74 -3.61 5.74 -15.85
C LYS A 74 -3.79 5.03 -17.19
N GLU A 75 -3.75 3.70 -17.20
CA GLU A 75 -3.68 2.89 -18.43
C GLU A 75 -5.05 2.38 -18.89
N VAL A 76 -5.98 2.13 -17.97
CA VAL A 76 -7.30 1.60 -18.27
C VAL A 76 -8.29 2.77 -18.29
N THR A 77 -8.93 3.04 -19.43
CA THR A 77 -9.89 4.14 -19.57
C THR A 77 -11.31 3.75 -19.15
N ASP A 78 -11.67 2.48 -19.37
CA ASP A 78 -12.96 1.94 -19.00
C ASP A 78 -13.10 1.82 -17.47
N GLN A 79 -14.13 2.46 -16.91
CA GLN A 79 -14.30 2.55 -15.46
C GLN A 79 -14.65 1.22 -14.82
N ASP A 80 -15.37 0.34 -15.51
CA ASP A 80 -15.79 -0.93 -14.94
C ASP A 80 -14.63 -1.95 -14.97
N ALA A 81 -13.82 -1.94 -16.03
CA ALA A 81 -12.56 -2.65 -16.09
C ALA A 81 -11.57 -2.16 -15.02
N GLN A 82 -11.48 -0.85 -14.76
CA GLN A 82 -10.69 -0.32 -13.65
C GLN A 82 -11.14 -0.90 -12.30
N LYS A 83 -12.45 -0.88 -12.03
CA LYS A 83 -13.00 -1.38 -10.76
C LYS A 83 -12.71 -2.86 -10.58
N GLU A 84 -12.89 -3.68 -11.61
CA GLU A 84 -12.66 -5.12 -11.50
C GLU A 84 -11.17 -5.44 -11.29
N GLN A 85 -10.26 -4.79 -12.02
CA GLN A 85 -8.82 -4.96 -11.80
C GLN A 85 -8.38 -4.52 -10.40
N ILE A 86 -8.89 -3.38 -9.91
CA ILE A 86 -8.60 -2.89 -8.56
C ILE A 86 -9.17 -3.84 -7.50
N LYS A 87 -10.34 -4.43 -7.73
CA LYS A 87 -10.96 -5.42 -6.84
C LYS A 87 -10.12 -6.69 -6.74
N VAL A 88 -9.68 -7.24 -7.87
CA VAL A 88 -8.76 -8.40 -7.91
C VAL A 88 -7.47 -8.08 -7.15
N LEU A 89 -6.86 -6.94 -7.43
CA LEU A 89 -5.65 -6.48 -6.75
C LEU A 89 -5.84 -6.33 -5.23
N ASN A 90 -6.99 -5.81 -4.78
CA ASN A 90 -7.32 -5.70 -3.36
C ASN A 90 -7.49 -7.09 -2.70
N GLN A 91 -8.11 -8.03 -3.38
CA GLN A 91 -8.27 -9.41 -2.89
C GLN A 91 -6.91 -10.11 -2.77
N GLU A 92 -6.05 -9.99 -3.78
CA GLU A 92 -4.70 -10.56 -3.76
C GLU A 92 -3.84 -9.98 -2.64
N ALA A 93 -3.82 -8.65 -2.49
CA ALA A 93 -3.11 -8.00 -1.39
C ALA A 93 -3.67 -8.46 -0.03
N GLY A 94 -4.99 -8.59 0.11
CA GLY A 94 -5.64 -9.12 1.31
C GLY A 94 -5.18 -10.54 1.64
N LYS A 95 -5.10 -11.43 0.63
CA LYS A 95 -4.59 -12.80 0.78
C LYS A 95 -3.12 -12.81 1.21
N LYS A 96 -2.26 -12.02 0.55
CA LYS A 96 -0.84 -11.89 0.89
C LYS A 96 -0.65 -11.43 2.34
N ILE A 97 -1.33 -10.33 2.73
CA ILE A 97 -1.27 -9.81 4.11
C ILE A 97 -1.75 -10.86 5.10
N ASN A 98 -2.86 -11.54 4.82
CA ASN A 98 -3.36 -12.60 5.71
C ASN A 98 -2.38 -13.77 5.81
N GLY A 99 -1.65 -14.08 4.74
CA GLY A 99 -0.58 -15.08 4.75
C GLY A 99 0.56 -14.75 5.73
N LEU A 100 0.82 -13.46 5.98
CA LEU A 100 1.87 -12.99 6.89
C LEU A 100 1.45 -13.00 8.36
N LEU A 101 0.16 -13.09 8.66
CA LEU A 101 -0.35 -13.08 10.04
C LEU A 101 -0.32 -14.47 10.68
N THR A 102 -0.01 -14.52 11.97
CA THR A 102 -0.14 -15.75 12.78
C THR A 102 -1.62 -16.10 12.98
N LYS A 103 -1.90 -17.29 13.54
CA LYS A 103 -3.28 -17.72 13.83
C LYS A 103 -3.93 -16.81 14.86
N GLU A 104 -3.18 -16.41 15.87
CA GLU A 104 -3.59 -15.54 16.98
C GLU A 104 -3.91 -14.13 16.44
N GLN A 105 -3.03 -13.59 15.58
CA GLN A 105 -3.27 -12.31 14.91
C GLN A 105 -4.50 -12.36 13.99
N LYS A 106 -4.73 -13.47 13.28
CA LYS A 106 -5.93 -13.65 12.46
C LYS A 106 -7.21 -13.66 13.30
N ALA A 107 -7.19 -14.36 14.43
CA ALA A 107 -8.30 -14.39 15.37
C ALA A 107 -8.57 -13.00 15.95
N ALA A 108 -7.54 -12.31 16.44
CA ALA A 108 -7.64 -10.95 16.95
C ALA A 108 -8.21 -9.98 15.90
N LYS A 109 -7.76 -10.08 14.63
CA LYS A 109 -8.30 -9.28 13.53
C LYS A 109 -9.80 -9.55 13.29
N LYS A 110 -10.22 -10.81 13.35
CA LYS A 110 -11.63 -11.20 13.16
C LYS A 110 -12.49 -10.61 14.28
N THR A 111 -12.10 -10.79 15.53
CA THR A 111 -12.80 -10.23 16.70
C THR A 111 -12.84 -8.70 16.66
N ALA A 112 -11.74 -8.04 16.27
CA ALA A 112 -11.72 -6.59 16.11
C ALA A 112 -12.70 -6.08 15.05
N LYS A 113 -13.01 -6.89 14.02
CA LYS A 113 -14.00 -6.56 12.99
C LYS A 113 -15.43 -6.72 13.52
N GLU A 114 -15.70 -7.80 14.24
CA GLU A 114 -17.00 -8.05 14.87
C GLU A 114 -17.34 -6.93 15.87
N ASN A 115 -16.39 -6.55 16.73
CA ASN A 115 -16.56 -5.45 17.70
C ASN A 115 -16.75 -4.05 17.09
N LYS A 116 -16.52 -3.87 15.78
CA LYS A 116 -16.75 -2.60 15.06
C LYS A 116 -18.12 -2.54 14.38
N GLU A 117 -18.75 -3.70 14.20
CA GLU A 117 -20.05 -3.83 13.53
C GLU A 117 -21.21 -3.84 14.55
N ASP A 118 -20.90 -3.99 15.84
CA ASP A 118 -21.77 -3.75 17.01
C ASP A 118 -21.71 -2.29 17.49
#